data_AF-A0A4S2F4E6-F1
#
_entry.id   AF-A0A4S2F4E6-F1
#
_cell.length_a   1.000
_cell.length_b   1.000
_cell.length_c   1.000
_cell.angle_alpha   90.00
_cell.angle_beta   90.00
_cell.angle_gamma   90.00
#
_symmetry.space_group_name_H-M   'P 1'
#
loop_
_entity.id
_entity.type
_entity.pdbx_description
1 polymer ?
#
loop_
_entity_poly.entity_id
_entity_poly.type
_entity_poly.pdbx_seq_one_letter_code
_entity_poly.pdbx_strand_id
1 'polypeptide(L)'
;MDNKREKIIERIKKLMAVAEDRGATEHEAAAAALAAQRLIVQYDVEQWEIHTAEEEPIEEVYASHAPRRWRWHLARVIAPAFRCKYLETTKSAFHKTNWRNEHLITFYGYKTDATAAAMTFNTLYKIGNRLASRYSRGAAYGTYNAYVVGFVAGIASELEKQTEALMIVVPPKVKEKYEERFNGIKGVDTTLKLGCGWDAHNAESQGFMDGREAVRSHRFEEPETEYVADAPALMGA
;
A
#
# COMPACT_ATOMS: atom_id res chain seq x y z
N MET A 1 -4.70 -19.88 29.41
CA MET A 1 -4.77 -18.59 28.71
C MET A 1 -4.10 -18.66 27.32
N ASP A 2 -3.32 -19.71 27.03
CA ASP A 2 -2.58 -19.91 25.76
C ASP A 2 -3.45 -20.12 24.51
N ASN A 3 -4.62 -20.77 24.66
CA ASN A 3 -5.49 -21.11 23.53
C ASN A 3 -5.98 -19.89 22.73
N LYS A 4 -6.14 -18.71 23.37
CA LYS A 4 -6.54 -17.48 22.67
C LYS A 4 -5.40 -16.91 21.83
N ARG A 5 -4.16 -16.87 22.35
CA ARG A 5 -2.99 -16.35 21.64
C ARG A 5 -2.63 -17.27 20.46
N GLU A 6 -2.68 -18.59 20.66
CA GLU A 6 -2.47 -19.57 19.58
C GLU A 6 -3.48 -19.41 18.44
N LYS A 7 -4.77 -19.20 18.76
CA LYS A 7 -5.80 -18.94 17.74
C LYS A 7 -5.57 -17.65 16.96
N ILE A 8 -5.09 -16.61 17.63
CA ILE A 8 -4.74 -15.34 16.97
C ILE A 8 -3.56 -15.56 16.03
N ILE A 9 -2.50 -16.23 16.49
CA ILE A 9 -1.34 -16.58 15.67
C ILE A 9 -1.74 -17.45 14.47
N GLU A 10 -2.61 -18.43 14.67
CA GLU A 10 -3.11 -19.28 13.58
C GLU A 10 -3.92 -18.48 12.56
N ARG A 11 -4.72 -17.51 13.03
CA ARG A 11 -5.49 -16.62 12.16
C ARG A 11 -4.60 -15.66 11.37
N ILE A 12 -3.55 -15.11 12.01
CA ILE A 12 -2.51 -14.32 11.34
C ILE A 12 -1.85 -15.16 10.24
N LYS A 13 -1.42 -16.38 10.55
CA LYS A 13 -0.81 -17.31 9.57
C LYS A 13 -1.72 -17.60 8.39
N LYS A 14 -3.02 -17.82 8.64
CA LYS A 14 -4.01 -18.01 7.56
C LYS A 14 -4.16 -16.79 6.67
N LEU A 15 -4.22 -15.58 7.25
CA LEU A 15 -4.31 -14.34 6.48
C LEU A 15 -3.05 -14.08 5.65
N MET A 16 -1.86 -14.35 6.21
CA MET A 16 -0.60 -14.29 5.46
C MET A 16 -0.56 -15.31 4.33
N ALA A 17 -1.02 -16.54 4.57
CA ALA A 17 -1.10 -17.57 3.53
C ALA A 17 -2.03 -17.16 2.37
N VAL A 18 -3.16 -16.50 2.66
CA VAL A 18 -4.04 -15.92 1.63
C VAL A 18 -3.35 -14.78 0.88
N ALA A 19 -2.56 -13.96 1.57
CA ALA A 19 -1.77 -12.90 0.93
C ALA A 19 -0.67 -13.44 -0.01
N GLU A 20 -0.14 -14.63 0.29
CA GLU A 20 0.90 -15.29 -0.50
C GLU A 20 0.35 -16.22 -1.59
N ASP A 21 -0.93 -16.56 -1.55
CA ASP A 21 -1.55 -17.49 -2.49
C ASP A 21 -1.53 -16.92 -3.91
N ARG A 22 -0.94 -17.68 -4.84
CA ARG A 22 -0.90 -17.35 -6.27
C ARG A 22 -2.28 -17.36 -6.93
N GLY A 23 -3.26 -18.03 -6.31
CA GLY A 23 -4.65 -18.05 -6.75
C GLY A 23 -5.49 -16.88 -6.22
N ALA A 24 -5.02 -16.16 -5.20
CA ALA A 24 -5.72 -15.01 -4.66
C ALA A 24 -5.71 -13.85 -5.66
N THR A 25 -6.82 -13.13 -5.73
CA THR A 25 -6.84 -11.87 -6.47
C THR A 25 -5.90 -10.86 -5.81
N GLU A 26 -5.32 -9.94 -6.58
CA GLU A 26 -4.49 -8.84 -6.03
C GLU A 26 -5.19 -8.10 -4.87
N HIS A 27 -6.53 -8.03 -4.95
CA HIS A 27 -7.40 -7.42 -3.95
C HIS A 27 -7.47 -8.22 -2.65
N GLU A 28 -7.75 -9.53 -2.74
CA GLU A 28 -7.82 -10.41 -1.58
C GLU A 28 -6.47 -10.51 -0.89
N ALA A 29 -5.39 -10.57 -1.67
CA ALA A 29 -4.04 -10.64 -1.13
C ALA A 29 -3.66 -9.38 -0.34
N ALA A 30 -3.92 -8.19 -0.91
CA ALA A 30 -3.67 -6.91 -0.24
C ALA A 30 -4.49 -6.73 1.04
N ALA A 31 -5.79 -7.06 0.98
CA ALA A 31 -6.67 -6.91 2.12
C ALA A 31 -6.40 -7.96 3.22
N ALA A 32 -6.00 -9.18 2.85
CA ALA A 32 -5.54 -10.19 3.80
C ALA A 32 -4.22 -9.81 4.47
N ALA A 33 -3.26 -9.23 3.72
CA ALA A 33 -2.01 -8.71 4.27
C ALA A 33 -2.28 -7.61 5.31
N LEU A 34 -3.14 -6.64 4.99
CA LEU A 34 -3.54 -5.59 5.93
C LEU A 34 -4.23 -6.17 7.17
N ALA A 35 -5.14 -7.14 7.02
CA ALA A 35 -5.81 -7.78 8.14
C ALA A 35 -4.84 -8.59 9.02
N ALA A 36 -3.84 -9.26 8.42
CA ALA A 36 -2.79 -9.94 9.17
C ALA A 36 -1.98 -8.94 10.00
N GLN A 37 -1.56 -7.83 9.38
CA GLN A 37 -0.83 -6.74 10.05
C GLN A 37 -1.62 -6.18 11.24
N ARG A 38 -2.95 -6.01 11.10
CA ARG A 38 -3.82 -5.56 12.19
C ARG A 38 -3.69 -6.41 13.44
N LEU A 39 -3.81 -7.72 13.27
CA LEU A 39 -3.77 -8.67 14.37
C LEU A 39 -2.37 -8.77 14.99
N ILE A 40 -1.31 -8.64 14.17
CA ILE A 40 0.08 -8.63 14.66
C ILE A 40 0.29 -7.49 15.63
N VAL A 41 -0.11 -6.26 15.26
CA VAL A 41 0.08 -5.09 16.13
C VAL A 41 -0.88 -5.10 17.32
N GLN A 42 -2.16 -5.44 17.10
CA GLN A 42 -3.17 -5.41 18.16
C GLN A 42 -2.83 -6.35 19.33
N TYR A 43 -2.23 -7.50 19.04
CA TYR A 43 -1.92 -8.52 20.04
C TYR A 43 -0.43 -8.61 20.40
N ASP A 44 0.36 -7.62 19.94
CA ASP A 44 1.81 -7.55 20.15
C ASP A 44 2.46 -8.90 19.84
N VAL A 45 2.16 -9.43 18.65
CA VAL A 45 2.65 -10.73 18.19
C VAL A 45 4.03 -10.50 17.60
N GLU A 46 5.01 -11.14 18.20
CA GLU A 46 6.38 -11.06 17.77
C GLU A 46 6.60 -11.87 16.50
N GLN A 47 7.55 -11.42 15.68
CA GLN A 47 7.88 -12.09 14.40
C GLN A 47 8.22 -13.58 14.58
N TRP A 48 8.90 -13.95 15.67
CA TRP A 48 9.26 -15.33 15.96
C TRP A 48 8.06 -16.23 16.28
N GLU A 49 6.91 -15.67 16.65
CA GLU A 49 5.68 -16.44 16.91
C GLU A 49 4.97 -16.82 15.61
N ILE A 50 5.22 -16.07 14.54
CA ILE A 50 4.54 -16.18 13.25
C ILE A 50 5.43 -16.92 12.24
N HIS A 51 6.73 -16.64 12.22
CA HIS A 51 7.68 -17.27 11.31
C HIS A 51 8.26 -18.56 11.90
N THR A 52 8.13 -19.67 11.17
CA THR A 52 8.91 -20.89 11.41
C THR A 52 10.37 -20.65 11.02
N ALA A 53 11.24 -20.36 11.99
CA ALA A 53 12.72 -20.39 12.00
C ALA A 53 13.54 -19.72 10.85
N GLU A 54 13.01 -19.55 9.65
CA GLU A 54 13.59 -18.78 8.56
C GLU A 54 13.01 -17.37 8.58
N GLU A 55 13.89 -16.40 8.85
CA GLU A 55 13.54 -14.98 8.86
C GLU A 55 13.10 -14.55 7.46
N GLU A 56 11.94 -13.90 7.36
CA GLU A 56 11.41 -13.45 6.08
C GLU A 56 12.39 -12.52 5.34
N PRO A 57 12.66 -12.74 4.04
CA PRO A 57 13.63 -11.93 3.32
C PRO A 57 13.13 -10.50 3.11
N ILE A 58 14.06 -9.55 3.21
CA ILE A 58 13.87 -8.15 2.81
C ILE A 58 14.36 -8.02 1.38
N GLU A 59 13.45 -7.73 0.44
CA GLU A 59 13.74 -7.74 -0.99
C GLU A 59 13.05 -6.60 -1.75
N GLU A 60 13.39 -6.51 -3.04
CA GLU A 60 12.78 -5.58 -3.99
C GLU A 60 11.64 -6.27 -4.74
N VAL A 61 10.44 -5.70 -4.65
CA VAL A 61 9.27 -6.16 -5.42
C VAL A 61 8.86 -5.09 -6.41
N TYR A 62 8.87 -5.45 -7.69
CA TYR A 62 8.53 -4.53 -8.79
C TYR A 62 7.03 -4.40 -8.95
N ALA A 63 6.53 -3.17 -9.02
CA ALA A 63 5.20 -2.89 -9.49
C ALA A 63 5.12 -3.00 -11.02
N SER A 64 3.89 -3.10 -11.53
CA SER A 64 3.59 -3.07 -12.95
C SER A 64 3.93 -1.71 -13.56
N HIS A 65 4.14 -1.69 -14.88
CA HIS A 65 4.49 -0.48 -15.61
C HIS A 65 3.42 0.62 -15.45
N ALA A 66 3.83 1.76 -14.89
CA ALA A 66 2.99 2.92 -14.62
C ALA A 66 3.55 4.16 -15.36
N PRO A 67 3.06 4.51 -16.56
CA PRO A 67 3.73 5.53 -17.39
C PRO A 67 3.53 6.98 -16.90
N ARG A 68 2.51 7.26 -16.08
CA ARG A 68 2.15 8.62 -15.67
C ARG A 68 2.97 9.06 -14.46
N ARG A 69 3.26 10.36 -14.38
CA ARG A 69 4.06 10.95 -13.30
C ARG A 69 3.43 10.81 -11.91
N TRP A 70 2.10 10.74 -11.81
CA TRP A 70 1.45 10.61 -10.50
C TRP A 70 1.74 9.28 -9.79
N ARG A 71 2.41 8.32 -10.46
CA ARG A 71 2.90 7.07 -9.86
C ARG A 71 3.72 7.28 -8.59
N TRP A 72 4.60 8.29 -8.55
CA TRP A 72 5.46 8.49 -7.38
C TRP A 72 4.67 9.01 -6.19
N HIS A 73 3.64 9.81 -6.44
CA HIS A 73 2.72 10.28 -5.40
C HIS A 73 1.93 9.13 -4.81
N LEU A 74 1.43 8.22 -5.66
CA LEU A 74 0.74 7.02 -5.19
C LEU A 74 1.68 6.09 -4.39
N ALA A 75 2.89 5.83 -4.90
CA ALA A 75 3.88 5.00 -4.21
C ALA A 75 4.27 5.56 -2.84
N ARG A 76 4.40 6.89 -2.73
CA ARG A 76 4.71 7.59 -1.48
C ARG A 76 3.68 7.37 -0.39
N VAL A 77 2.40 7.25 -0.76
CA VAL A 77 1.31 7.01 0.18
C VAL A 77 1.18 5.53 0.53
N ILE A 78 1.38 4.64 -0.44
CA ILE A 78 1.26 3.19 -0.23
C ILE A 78 2.42 2.62 0.57
N ALA A 79 3.67 2.98 0.24
CA ALA A 79 4.85 2.37 0.86
C ALA A 79 4.81 2.38 2.40
N PRO A 80 4.59 3.52 3.09
CA PRO A 80 4.51 3.52 4.55
C PRO A 80 3.31 2.73 5.08
N ALA A 81 2.17 2.74 4.37
CA ALA A 81 0.98 2.01 4.78
C ALA A 81 1.16 0.49 4.81
N PHE A 82 2.13 -0.01 4.06
CA PHE A 82 2.52 -1.41 4.01
C PHE A 82 3.92 -1.64 4.56
N ARG A 83 4.41 -0.80 5.51
CA ARG A 83 5.70 -1.01 6.20
C ARG A 83 6.92 -1.07 5.27
N CYS A 84 6.82 -0.50 4.08
CA CYS A 84 7.83 -0.54 3.03
C CYS A 84 8.47 0.84 2.79
N LYS A 85 9.61 0.80 2.11
CA LYS A 85 10.15 1.92 1.34
C LYS A 85 9.82 1.74 -0.14
N TYR A 86 9.97 2.80 -0.93
CA TYR A 86 9.85 2.70 -2.38
C TYR A 86 11.00 3.45 -3.06
N LEU A 87 11.35 2.98 -4.25
CA LEU A 87 12.31 3.62 -5.14
C LEU A 87 11.83 3.51 -6.59
N GLU A 88 12.47 4.27 -7.48
CA GLU A 88 12.35 4.04 -8.92
C GLU A 88 13.53 3.18 -9.38
N THR A 89 13.24 2.07 -10.06
CA THR A 89 14.25 1.23 -10.71
C THR A 89 14.08 1.30 -12.22
N THR A 90 15.18 1.12 -12.94
CA THR A 90 15.18 1.02 -14.40
C THR A 90 15.43 -0.41 -14.83
N LYS A 91 14.52 -0.98 -15.62
CA LYS A 91 14.70 -2.30 -16.23
C LYS A 91 14.83 -2.15 -17.74
N SER A 92 15.88 -2.72 -18.31
CA SER A 92 16.02 -2.77 -19.77
C SER A 92 15.01 -3.76 -20.34
N ALA A 93 14.16 -3.29 -21.25
CA ALA A 93 13.15 -4.08 -21.92
C ALA A 93 13.22 -3.86 -23.44
N PHE A 94 13.01 -4.94 -24.21
CA PHE A 94 12.93 -4.85 -25.66
C PHE A 94 11.52 -4.40 -26.07
N HIS A 95 11.41 -3.22 -26.68
CA HIS A 95 10.12 -2.66 -27.09
C HIS A 95 10.03 -2.52 -28.61
N LYS A 96 9.28 -3.43 -29.24
CA LYS A 96 8.99 -3.55 -30.69
C LYS A 96 10.23 -3.64 -31.59
N THR A 97 11.04 -2.60 -31.61
CA THR A 97 12.22 -2.48 -32.47
C THR A 97 13.50 -2.13 -31.70
N ASN A 98 13.40 -1.56 -30.49
CA ASN A 98 14.57 -1.04 -29.77
C ASN A 98 14.53 -1.41 -28.28
N TRP A 99 15.70 -1.57 -27.66
CA TRP A 99 15.85 -1.64 -26.22
C TRP A 99 15.56 -0.27 -25.58
N ARG A 100 14.76 -0.26 -24.51
CA ARG A 100 14.45 0.94 -23.73
C ARG A 100 14.47 0.61 -22.25
N ASN A 101 14.85 1.59 -21.44
CA ASN A 101 14.73 1.47 -19.99
C ASN A 101 13.29 1.79 -19.59
N GLU A 102 12.63 0.83 -18.95
CA GLU A 102 11.36 1.04 -18.27
C GLU A 102 11.61 1.47 -16.84
N HIS A 103 11.01 2.59 -16.47
CA HIS A 103 11.04 3.11 -15.10
C HIS A 103 9.87 2.49 -14.31
N LEU A 104 10.20 1.71 -13.30
CA LEU A 104 9.25 0.98 -12.46
C LEU A 104 9.30 1.51 -11.03
N ILE A 105 8.14 1.55 -10.38
CA ILE A 105 8.10 1.68 -8.92
C ILE A 105 8.48 0.33 -8.34
N THR A 106 9.41 0.34 -7.39
CA THR A 106 9.83 -0.84 -6.65
C THR A 106 9.58 -0.59 -5.17
N PHE A 107 8.93 -1.55 -4.52
CA PHE A 107 8.76 -1.57 -3.07
C PHE A 107 9.87 -2.39 -2.43
N TYR A 108 10.40 -1.88 -1.33
CA TYR A 108 11.49 -2.50 -0.58
C TYR A 108 11.05 -2.71 0.87
N GLY A 109 11.00 -3.96 1.29
CA GLY A 109 10.50 -4.37 2.60
C GLY A 109 10.54 -5.88 2.74
N TYR A 110 9.95 -6.38 3.82
CA TYR A 110 9.68 -7.82 3.93
C TYR A 110 8.84 -8.26 2.74
N LYS A 111 9.13 -9.44 2.20
CA LYS A 111 8.56 -9.93 0.94
C LYS A 111 7.03 -9.84 0.87
N THR A 112 6.33 -10.24 1.91
CA THR A 112 4.87 -10.18 2.06
C THR A 112 4.36 -8.75 1.97
N ASP A 113 4.93 -7.88 2.80
CA ASP A 113 4.63 -6.44 2.85
C ASP A 113 4.88 -5.76 1.48
N ALA A 114 6.04 -6.02 0.86
CA ALA A 114 6.41 -5.45 -0.43
C ALA A 114 5.54 -5.97 -1.58
N THR A 115 5.13 -7.25 -1.52
CA THR A 115 4.20 -7.85 -2.48
C THR A 115 2.82 -7.24 -2.37
N ALA A 116 2.28 -7.11 -1.15
CA ALA A 116 0.99 -6.47 -0.89
C ALA A 116 0.99 -5.00 -1.34
N ALA A 117 2.08 -4.27 -1.09
CA ALA A 117 2.26 -2.89 -1.55
C ALA A 117 2.24 -2.80 -3.09
N ALA A 118 2.97 -3.69 -3.78
CA ALA A 118 3.03 -3.71 -5.23
C ALA A 118 1.67 -4.05 -5.88
N MET A 119 0.95 -5.04 -5.33
CA MET A 119 -0.41 -5.39 -5.78
C MET A 119 -1.39 -4.24 -5.58
N THR A 120 -1.39 -3.63 -4.38
CA THR A 120 -2.23 -2.47 -4.06
C THR A 120 -1.95 -1.31 -5.00
N PHE A 121 -0.67 -1.03 -5.24
CA PHE A 121 -0.25 0.00 -6.18
C PHE A 121 -0.78 -0.26 -7.60
N ASN A 122 -0.62 -1.48 -8.12
CA ASN A 122 -1.06 -1.84 -9.48
C ASN A 122 -2.56 -1.62 -9.65
N THR A 123 -3.33 -2.11 -8.67
CA THR A 123 -4.77 -1.98 -8.61
C THR A 123 -5.21 -0.51 -8.56
N LEU A 124 -4.74 0.25 -7.57
CA LEU A 124 -5.14 1.65 -7.38
C LEU A 124 -4.68 2.53 -8.54
N TYR A 125 -3.50 2.28 -9.10
CA TYR A 125 -3.01 3.00 -10.26
C TYR A 125 -3.91 2.77 -11.48
N LYS A 126 -4.32 1.52 -11.74
CA LYS A 126 -5.22 1.16 -12.84
C LYS A 126 -6.60 1.81 -12.68
N ILE A 127 -7.17 1.77 -11.47
CA ILE A 127 -8.45 2.39 -11.15
C ILE A 127 -8.36 3.91 -11.34
N GLY A 128 -7.40 4.57 -10.70
CA GLY A 128 -7.23 6.02 -10.76
C GLY A 128 -6.98 6.50 -12.18
N ASN A 129 -6.12 5.81 -12.95
CA ASN A 129 -5.86 6.19 -14.34
C ASN A 129 -7.13 6.08 -15.21
N ARG A 130 -7.94 5.04 -15.01
CA ARG A 130 -9.21 4.85 -15.74
C ARG A 130 -10.22 5.94 -15.40
N LEU A 131 -10.41 6.23 -14.12
CA LEU A 131 -11.38 7.22 -13.67
C LEU A 131 -10.96 8.64 -14.07
N ALA A 132 -9.70 9.01 -13.85
CA ALA A 132 -9.14 10.29 -14.27
C ALA A 132 -9.27 10.51 -15.78
N SER A 133 -8.96 9.49 -16.59
CA SER A 133 -9.09 9.58 -18.05
C SER A 133 -10.54 9.75 -18.52
N ARG A 134 -11.50 9.18 -17.78
CA ARG A 134 -12.93 9.34 -18.05
C ARG A 134 -13.38 10.76 -17.68
N TYR A 135 -13.00 11.22 -16.50
CA TYR A 135 -13.36 12.55 -15.99
C TYR A 135 -12.79 13.66 -16.86
N SER A 136 -11.53 13.54 -17.28
CA SER A 136 -10.84 14.58 -18.03
C SER A 136 -11.13 14.58 -19.54
N ARG A 137 -12.07 13.74 -20.01
CA ARG A 137 -12.37 13.63 -21.45
C ARG A 137 -13.07 14.89 -21.94
N GLY A 138 -12.42 15.64 -22.84
CA GLY A 138 -12.94 16.92 -23.33
C GLY A 138 -12.83 18.07 -22.33
N ALA A 139 -12.14 17.86 -21.20
CA ALA A 139 -11.93 18.87 -20.18
C ALA A 139 -10.69 19.73 -20.46
N ALA A 140 -10.57 20.85 -19.74
CA ALA A 140 -9.43 21.76 -19.83
C ALA A 140 -8.10 21.08 -19.46
N TYR A 141 -7.00 21.65 -19.96
CA TYR A 141 -5.64 21.17 -19.63
C TYR A 141 -5.42 21.14 -18.11
N GLY A 142 -4.78 20.07 -17.63
CA GLY A 142 -4.46 19.89 -16.22
C GLY A 142 -5.60 19.34 -15.35
N THR A 143 -6.83 19.21 -15.89
CA THR A 143 -7.97 18.58 -15.18
C THR A 143 -7.66 17.14 -14.75
N TYR A 144 -7.01 16.35 -15.63
CA TYR A 144 -6.55 14.99 -15.28
C TYR A 144 -5.63 15.01 -14.06
N ASN A 145 -4.67 15.94 -14.03
CA ASN A 145 -3.69 16.02 -12.96
C ASN A 145 -4.33 16.48 -11.64
N ALA A 146 -5.25 17.46 -11.70
CA ALA A 146 -6.03 17.87 -10.53
C ALA A 146 -6.86 16.70 -9.96
N TYR A 147 -7.50 15.93 -10.85
CA TYR A 147 -8.23 14.73 -10.45
C TYR A 147 -7.34 13.70 -9.74
N VAL A 148 -6.18 13.34 -10.32
CA VAL A 148 -5.31 12.33 -9.69
C VAL A 148 -4.66 12.81 -8.40
N VAL A 149 -4.42 14.12 -8.24
CA VAL A 149 -3.99 14.71 -6.96
C VAL A 149 -5.05 14.46 -5.89
N GLY A 150 -6.31 14.81 -6.20
CA GLY A 150 -7.44 14.50 -5.33
C GLY A 150 -7.53 13.01 -5.02
N PHE A 151 -7.44 12.16 -6.04
CA PHE A 151 -7.51 10.70 -5.89
C PHE A 151 -6.45 10.13 -4.95
N VAL A 152 -5.19 10.56 -5.10
CA VAL A 152 -4.10 10.14 -4.19
C VAL A 152 -4.34 10.69 -2.78
N ALA A 153 -4.81 11.92 -2.62
CA ALA A 153 -5.15 12.48 -1.31
C ALA A 153 -6.31 11.73 -0.64
N GLY A 154 -7.30 11.29 -1.42
CA GLY A 154 -8.41 10.46 -0.94
C GLY A 154 -7.93 9.11 -0.43
N ILE A 155 -7.05 8.44 -1.18
CA ILE A 155 -6.38 7.19 -0.76
C ILE A 155 -5.58 7.42 0.52
N ALA A 156 -4.76 8.47 0.55
CA ALA A 156 -3.95 8.81 1.73
C ALA A 156 -4.81 8.98 2.97
N SER A 157 -5.91 9.72 2.87
CA SER A 157 -6.81 9.95 4.00
C SER A 157 -7.43 8.68 4.59
N GLU A 158 -7.53 7.60 3.81
CA GLU A 158 -8.12 6.33 4.26
C GLU A 158 -7.05 5.32 4.69
N LEU A 159 -5.85 5.37 4.11
CA LEU A 159 -4.70 4.60 4.55
C LEU A 159 -4.12 5.17 5.84
N GLU A 160 -4.00 6.48 5.98
CA GLU A 160 -3.50 7.15 7.20
C GLU A 160 -4.35 6.78 8.42
N LYS A 161 -5.67 6.81 8.30
CA LYS A 161 -6.58 6.34 9.36
C LYS A 161 -6.32 4.89 9.77
N GLN A 162 -6.02 4.03 8.80
CA GLN A 162 -5.69 2.64 9.07
C GLN A 162 -4.31 2.53 9.74
N THR A 163 -3.32 3.25 9.26
CA THR A 163 -1.97 3.21 9.82
C THR A 163 -1.89 3.80 11.22
N GLU A 164 -2.64 4.87 11.52
CA GLU A 164 -2.71 5.48 12.85
C GLU A 164 -3.40 4.55 13.85
N ALA A 165 -4.55 3.98 13.46
CA ALA A 165 -5.28 3.02 14.30
C ALA A 165 -4.45 1.78 14.63
N LEU A 166 -3.48 1.45 13.76
CA LEU A 166 -2.67 0.23 13.84
C LEU A 166 -1.20 0.51 14.17
N MET A 167 -0.83 1.76 14.47
CA MET A 167 0.56 2.17 14.71
C MET A 167 1.57 1.59 13.70
N ILE A 168 1.20 1.55 12.42
CA ILE A 168 2.03 0.95 11.38
C ILE A 168 3.28 1.82 11.18
N VAL A 169 4.44 1.22 11.42
CA VAL A 169 5.76 1.83 11.17
C VAL A 169 6.60 0.93 10.28
N VAL A 170 7.42 1.55 9.43
CA VAL A 170 8.44 0.82 8.66
C VAL A 170 9.46 0.22 9.65
N PRO A 171 9.70 -1.11 9.63
CA PRO A 171 10.63 -1.75 10.56
C PRO A 171 12.05 -1.15 10.49
N PRO A 172 12.74 -0.96 11.62
CA PRO A 172 14.09 -0.39 11.65
C PRO A 172 15.07 -1.13 10.72
N LYS A 173 15.04 -2.47 10.74
CA LYS A 173 15.87 -3.33 9.88
C LYS A 173 15.65 -3.09 8.38
N VAL A 174 14.41 -2.80 7.97
CA VAL A 174 14.09 -2.44 6.57
C VAL A 174 14.68 -1.07 6.24
N LYS A 175 14.55 -0.10 7.16
CA LYS A 175 15.08 1.25 6.99
C LYS A 175 16.61 1.25 6.88
N GLU A 176 17.30 0.55 7.77
CA GLU A 176 18.77 0.41 7.77
C GLU A 176 19.26 -0.19 6.46
N LYS A 177 18.74 -1.35 6.06
CA LYS A 177 19.14 -1.99 4.79
C LYS A 177 18.81 -1.13 3.56
N TYR A 178 17.70 -0.40 3.59
CA TYR A 178 17.35 0.53 2.51
C TYR A 178 18.37 1.65 2.40
N GLU A 179 18.74 2.27 3.52
CA GLU A 179 19.72 3.35 3.57
C GLU A 179 21.11 2.86 3.15
N GLU A 180 21.54 1.68 3.60
CA GLU A 180 22.81 1.06 3.17
C GLU A 180 22.86 0.82 1.65
N ARG A 181 21.79 0.28 1.09
CA ARG A 181 21.75 -0.17 -0.31
C ARG A 181 21.51 0.95 -1.31
N PHE A 182 20.72 1.96 -0.92
CA PHE A 182 20.21 2.99 -1.82
C PHE A 182 20.68 4.39 -1.43
N ASN A 183 21.74 4.49 -0.63
CA ASN A 183 22.39 5.76 -0.33
C ASN A 183 22.79 6.48 -1.63
N GLY A 184 22.48 7.77 -1.73
CA GLY A 184 22.89 8.61 -2.86
C GLY A 184 22.01 8.51 -4.12
N ILE A 185 20.87 7.80 -4.10
CA ILE A 185 19.88 7.90 -5.18
C ILE A 185 19.37 9.34 -5.25
N LYS A 186 19.44 9.94 -6.45
CA LYS A 186 18.93 11.29 -6.70
C LYS A 186 17.40 11.27 -6.75
N GLY A 187 16.79 12.30 -6.17
CA GLY A 187 15.37 12.54 -6.32
C GLY A 187 14.98 12.78 -7.79
N VAL A 188 13.78 12.35 -8.14
CA VAL A 188 13.18 12.60 -9.46
C VAL A 188 12.19 13.77 -9.33
N ASP A 189 12.08 14.59 -10.38
CA ASP A 189 11.03 15.61 -10.45
C ASP A 189 9.66 14.93 -10.61
N THR A 190 8.86 15.00 -9.54
CA THR A 190 7.51 14.43 -9.48
C THR A 190 6.41 15.46 -9.74
N THR A 191 6.76 16.69 -10.13
CA THR A 191 5.81 17.81 -10.26
C THR A 191 4.72 17.51 -11.28
N LEU A 192 3.47 17.74 -10.89
CA LEU A 192 2.29 17.66 -11.77
C LEU A 192 1.85 19.07 -12.17
N LYS A 193 1.62 19.28 -13.46
CA LYS A 193 1.07 20.54 -13.98
C LYS A 193 -0.45 20.53 -13.81
N LEU A 194 -0.93 21.30 -12.84
CA LEU A 194 -2.36 21.36 -12.52
C LEU A 194 -3.09 22.34 -13.44
N GLY A 195 -4.39 22.10 -13.64
CA GLY A 195 -5.29 23.10 -14.19
C GLY A 195 -5.58 24.18 -13.15
N CYS A 196 -6.26 25.25 -13.54
CA CYS A 196 -6.70 26.31 -12.64
C CYS A 196 -8.21 26.53 -12.74
N GLY A 197 -8.77 27.22 -11.74
CA GLY A 197 -10.19 27.55 -11.70
C GLY A 197 -11.08 26.43 -11.20
N TRP A 198 -12.38 26.61 -11.42
CA TRP A 198 -13.42 25.78 -10.80
C TRP A 198 -13.41 24.32 -11.28
N ASP A 199 -13.09 24.10 -12.56
CA ASP A 199 -12.99 22.75 -13.14
C ASP A 199 -11.89 21.93 -12.48
N ALA A 200 -10.74 22.54 -12.18
CA ALA A 200 -9.64 21.88 -11.50
C ALA A 200 -10.01 21.52 -10.05
N HIS A 201 -10.65 22.45 -9.33
CA HIS A 201 -11.15 22.21 -7.98
C HIS A 201 -12.19 21.08 -7.93
N ASN A 202 -13.13 21.07 -8.87
CA ASN A 202 -14.15 20.02 -8.97
C ASN A 202 -13.51 18.67 -9.31
N ALA A 203 -12.52 18.65 -10.20
CA ALA A 203 -11.76 17.45 -10.53
C ALA A 203 -11.03 16.88 -9.32
N GLU A 204 -10.35 17.73 -8.56
CA GLU A 204 -9.67 17.35 -7.31
C GLU A 204 -10.67 16.82 -6.27
N SER A 205 -11.79 17.51 -6.07
CA SER A 205 -12.83 17.09 -5.12
C SER A 205 -13.44 15.73 -5.50
N GLN A 206 -13.76 15.52 -6.78
CA GLN A 206 -14.27 14.23 -7.26
C GLN A 206 -13.21 13.13 -7.13
N GLY A 207 -11.97 13.43 -7.51
CA GLY A 207 -10.84 12.53 -7.34
C GLY A 207 -10.72 12.08 -5.89
N PHE A 208 -10.78 13.01 -4.94
CA PHE A 208 -10.71 12.71 -3.50
C PHE A 208 -11.80 11.74 -3.04
N MET A 209 -13.04 11.95 -3.46
CA MET A 209 -14.14 11.04 -3.14
C MET A 209 -13.90 9.64 -3.72
N ASP A 210 -13.51 9.56 -4.99
CA ASP A 210 -13.27 8.30 -5.69
C ASP A 210 -12.05 7.56 -5.12
N GLY A 211 -11.03 8.30 -4.65
CA GLY A 211 -9.82 7.75 -4.02
C GLY A 211 -10.13 7.09 -2.67
N ARG A 212 -10.94 7.75 -1.85
CA ARG A 212 -11.45 7.14 -0.60
C ARG A 212 -12.25 5.88 -0.88
N GLU A 213 -13.17 5.96 -1.85
CA GLU A 213 -14.05 4.84 -2.18
C GLU A 213 -13.27 3.64 -2.73
N ALA A 214 -12.21 3.90 -3.51
CA ALA A 214 -11.32 2.86 -4.00
C ALA A 214 -10.61 2.09 -2.87
N VAL A 215 -10.35 2.71 -1.71
CA VAL A 215 -9.81 2.00 -0.54
C VAL A 215 -10.91 1.30 0.26
N ARG A 216 -12.08 1.94 0.42
CA ARG A 216 -13.20 1.43 1.24
C ARG A 216 -13.89 0.22 0.65
N SER A 217 -14.18 0.26 -0.64
CA SER A 217 -14.77 -0.87 -1.38
C SER A 217 -13.87 -2.12 -1.39
N HIS A 218 -12.62 -1.97 -0.91
CA HIS A 218 -11.61 -3.03 -0.81
C HIS A 218 -11.32 -3.42 0.65
N ARG A 219 -12.09 -2.91 1.62
CA ARG A 219 -12.10 -3.46 2.98
C ARG A 219 -12.91 -4.75 2.97
N PHE A 220 -12.34 -5.84 3.47
CA PHE A 220 -13.18 -6.84 4.10
C PHE A 220 -13.90 -6.13 5.25
N GLU A 221 -15.23 -6.12 5.22
CA GLU A 221 -15.99 -5.86 6.44
C GLU A 221 -15.54 -6.94 7.43
N GLU A 222 -14.77 -6.52 8.45
CA GLU A 222 -14.60 -7.37 9.61
C GLU A 222 -16.01 -7.61 10.16
N PRO A 223 -16.45 -8.87 10.32
CA PRO A 223 -17.68 -9.10 11.08
C PRO A 223 -17.48 -8.41 12.43
N GLU A 224 -18.45 -7.56 12.79
CA GLU A 224 -18.46 -6.82 14.06
C GLU A 224 -17.90 -7.73 15.14
N THR A 225 -16.77 -7.33 15.72
CA THR A 225 -16.12 -8.06 16.79
C THR A 225 -17.17 -8.36 17.83
N GLU A 226 -17.52 -9.64 18.02
CA GLU A 226 -18.25 -10.08 19.19
C GLU A 226 -17.53 -9.48 20.39
N TYR A 227 -18.23 -8.64 21.11
CA TYR A 227 -17.78 -7.91 22.27
C TYR A 227 -17.19 -8.90 23.28
N VAL A 228 -15.87 -9.07 23.32
CA VAL A 228 -15.22 -9.86 24.36
C VAL A 228 -15.13 -8.95 25.57
N ALA A 229 -16.10 -9.10 26.48
CA ALA A 229 -16.14 -8.37 27.74
C ALA A 229 -14.78 -8.37 28.45
N ASP A 230 -14.41 -7.19 28.93
CA ASP A 230 -13.16 -6.88 29.64
C ASP A 230 -12.79 -7.97 30.64
N ALA A 231 -11.58 -8.53 30.46
CA ALA A 231 -10.94 -9.26 31.54
C ALA A 231 -10.49 -8.24 32.60
N PRO A 232 -10.78 -8.48 33.89
CA PRO A 232 -10.54 -7.51 34.94
C PRO A 232 -9.05 -7.21 35.08
N ALA A 233 -8.74 -5.92 35.19
CA ALA A 233 -7.41 -5.43 35.52
C ALA A 233 -6.89 -6.13 36.78
N LEU A 234 -5.80 -6.87 36.64
CA LEU A 234 -4.95 -7.24 37.77
C LEU A 234 -4.26 -5.96 38.26
N MET A 235 -4.96 -5.20 39.11
CA MET A 235 -4.32 -4.28 40.05
C MET A 235 -3.66 -5.11 41.14
N GLY A 236 -2.39 -4.80 41.40
CA GLY A 236 -1.57 -5.50 42.36
C GLY A 236 -2.02 -5.36 43.81
N ALA A 237 -1.57 -6.33 44.60
CA ALA A 237 -1.12 -6.22 45.97
C ALA A 237 -0.08 -7.33 46.19
#